data_AF-A0A7Y0GUH1-F1
#
_entry.id   AF-A0A7Y0GUH1-F1
#
_cell.length_a   1.000
_cell.length_b   1.000
_cell.length_c   1.000
_cell.angle_alpha   90.00
_cell.angle_beta   90.00
_cell.angle_gamma   90.00
#
_symmetry.space_group_name_H-M   'P 1'
#
loop_
_entity.id
_entity.type
_entity.pdbx_description
1 polymer ?
#
loop_
_entity_poly.entity_id
_entity_poly.type
_entity_poly.pdbx_seq_one_letter_code
_entity_poly.pdbx_strand_id
1 'polypeptide(L)'
;MARPSKLTDKQWEQIGKRLLNGESNASLAREFEISKTAISLRFSKRTETIKSVANQIVATNQSLSLLNVSERLEAHDMASRMRSISDHLMGAADYGAATAHRLSGIAHAKAQEIDDATPIDDESMAALKSIAVLTRIANDSSQIGLNLLASNKEMIAEANKPKAKEISAFEVIEYEPDA
;
A
#
# COMPACT_ATOMS: atom_id res chain seq x y z
N MET A 1 -7.20 -15.55 -27.75
CA MET A 1 -6.11 -15.94 -26.83
C MET A 1 -5.04 -14.87 -26.88
N ALA A 2 -4.62 -14.32 -25.74
CA ALA A 2 -3.68 -13.19 -25.66
C ALA A 2 -2.32 -13.57 -26.26
N ARG A 3 -1.73 -12.68 -27.05
CA ARG A 3 -0.43 -12.88 -27.71
C ARG A 3 0.66 -13.05 -26.62
N PRO A 4 1.44 -14.14 -26.61
CA PRO A 4 2.50 -14.33 -25.63
C PRO A 4 3.55 -13.22 -25.78
N SER A 5 4.08 -12.72 -24.66
CA SER A 5 5.13 -11.71 -24.68
C SER A 5 6.36 -12.24 -25.43
N LYS A 6 6.99 -11.40 -26.26
CA LYS A 6 8.20 -11.75 -27.05
C LYS A 6 9.37 -12.26 -26.19
N LEU A 7 9.38 -11.93 -24.90
CA LEU A 7 10.41 -12.30 -23.94
C LEU A 7 9.85 -13.13 -22.79
N THR A 8 10.66 -14.08 -22.32
CA THR A 8 10.44 -14.89 -21.12
C THR A 8 10.77 -14.11 -19.85
N ASP A 9 10.24 -14.55 -18.70
CA ASP A 9 10.54 -13.91 -17.41
C ASP A 9 12.04 -13.92 -17.06
N LYS A 10 12.77 -14.96 -17.46
CA LYS A 10 14.23 -15.04 -17.30
C LYS A 10 14.96 -13.94 -18.09
N GLN A 11 14.53 -13.68 -19.32
CA GLN A 11 15.10 -12.59 -20.14
C GLN A 11 14.79 -11.22 -19.54
N TRP A 12 13.59 -11.04 -19.01
CA TRP A 12 13.24 -9.82 -18.29
C TRP A 12 14.05 -9.62 -17.01
N GLU A 13 14.31 -10.69 -16.25
CA GLU A 13 15.18 -10.63 -15.08
C GLU A 13 16.63 -10.26 -15.46
N GLN A 14 17.13 -10.81 -16.57
CA GLN A 14 18.46 -10.49 -17.10
C GLN A 14 18.58 -9.01 -17.51
N ILE A 15 17.58 -8.47 -18.21
CA ILE A 15 17.50 -7.04 -18.53
C ILE A 15 17.53 -6.21 -17.24
N GLY A 16 16.73 -6.59 -16.23
CA GLY A 16 16.69 -5.91 -14.94
C GLY A 16 18.05 -5.87 -14.22
N LYS A 17 18.78 -7.00 -14.18
CA LYS A 17 20.13 -7.05 -13.57
C LYS A 17 21.12 -6.14 -14.31
N ARG A 18 21.08 -6.14 -15.64
CA ARG A 18 21.97 -5.31 -16.47
C ARG A 18 21.68 -3.81 -16.34
N LEU A 19 20.41 -3.44 -16.21
CA LEU A 19 20.00 -2.06 -15.90
C LEU A 19 20.52 -1.59 -14.55
N LEU A 20 20.50 -2.45 -13.53
CA LEU A 20 21.07 -2.14 -12.22
C LEU A 20 22.58 -1.95 -12.27
N ASN A 21 23.27 -2.68 -13.15
CA ASN A 21 24.70 -2.52 -13.40
C ASN A 21 25.07 -1.25 -14.22
N GLY A 22 24.08 -0.43 -14.60
CA GLY A 22 24.31 0.84 -15.28
C GLY A 22 24.28 0.79 -16.80
N GLU A 23 23.87 -0.33 -17.41
CA GLU A 23 23.69 -0.39 -18.86
C GLU A 23 22.50 0.45 -19.33
N SER A 24 22.61 1.04 -20.52
CA SER A 24 21.56 1.92 -21.04
C SER A 24 20.35 1.15 -21.58
N ASN A 25 19.14 1.68 -21.33
CA ASN A 25 17.89 1.19 -21.93
C ASN A 25 17.99 1.05 -23.46
N ALA A 26 18.75 1.94 -24.12
CA ALA A 26 18.93 1.93 -25.57
C ALA A 26 19.82 0.80 -26.08
N SER A 27 20.76 0.32 -25.26
CA SER A 27 21.57 -0.86 -25.58
C SER A 27 20.72 -2.13 -25.47
N LEU A 28 20.04 -2.29 -24.34
CA LEU A 28 19.22 -3.48 -24.05
C LEU A 28 18.00 -3.59 -24.98
N ALA A 29 17.40 -2.47 -25.38
CA ALA A 29 16.32 -2.45 -26.38
C ALA A 29 16.75 -2.99 -27.75
N ARG A 30 17.99 -2.69 -28.17
CA ARG A 30 18.55 -3.19 -29.44
C ARG A 30 18.88 -4.67 -29.36
N GLU A 31 19.46 -5.11 -28.25
CA GLU A 31 19.87 -6.51 -28.06
C GLU A 31 18.69 -7.47 -27.93
N PHE A 32 17.65 -7.09 -27.20
CA PHE A 32 16.46 -7.92 -26.98
C PHE A 32 15.33 -7.62 -27.97
N GLU A 33 15.56 -6.75 -28.96
CA GLU A 33 14.60 -6.34 -29.98
C GLU A 33 13.22 -5.93 -29.43
N ILE A 34 13.24 -5.07 -28.41
CA ILE A 34 12.03 -4.53 -27.75
C ILE A 34 12.09 -2.99 -27.71
N SER A 35 10.94 -2.35 -27.50
CA SER A 35 10.91 -0.90 -27.39
C SER A 35 11.57 -0.42 -26.09
N LYS A 36 12.29 0.72 -26.16
CA LYS A 36 12.84 1.38 -24.96
C LYS A 36 11.73 1.70 -23.95
N THR A 37 10.54 2.04 -24.44
CA THR A 37 9.35 2.33 -23.63
C THR A 37 8.90 1.11 -22.84
N ALA A 38 8.92 -0.10 -23.42
CA ALA A 38 8.56 -1.32 -22.69
C ALA A 38 9.52 -1.63 -21.54
N ILE A 39 10.83 -1.39 -21.73
CA ILE A 39 11.83 -1.49 -20.67
C ILE A 39 11.58 -0.44 -19.59
N SER A 40 11.40 0.82 -19.99
CA SER A 40 11.18 1.94 -19.07
C SER A 40 9.92 1.75 -18.23
N LEU A 41 8.80 1.37 -18.85
CA LEU A 41 7.52 1.13 -18.17
C LEU A 41 7.65 0.03 -17.10
N ARG A 42 8.42 -1.02 -17.39
CA ARG A 42 8.57 -2.17 -16.48
C ARG A 42 9.61 -1.95 -15.39
N PHE A 43 10.70 -1.24 -15.67
CA PHE A 43 11.85 -1.17 -14.76
C PHE A 43 12.12 0.22 -14.17
N SER A 44 11.53 1.31 -14.66
CA SER A 44 11.79 2.66 -14.14
C SER A 44 11.60 2.72 -12.62
N LYS A 45 10.37 2.50 -12.14
CA LYS A 45 10.03 2.55 -10.71
C LYS A 45 10.76 1.49 -9.90
N ARG A 46 10.85 0.25 -10.40
CA ARG A 46 11.52 -0.86 -9.69
C ARG A 46 13.02 -0.58 -9.51
N THR A 47 13.71 -0.14 -10.55
CA THR A 47 15.15 0.15 -10.52
C THR A 47 15.42 1.36 -9.63
N GLU A 48 14.56 2.38 -9.68
CA GLU A 48 14.62 3.53 -8.79
C GLU A 48 14.48 3.11 -7.32
N THR A 49 13.48 2.28 -6.98
CA THR A 49 13.33 1.75 -5.62
C THR A 49 14.55 0.95 -5.17
N ILE A 50 15.08 0.06 -6.02
CA ILE A 50 16.26 -0.75 -5.67
C ILE A 50 17.48 0.16 -5.44
N LYS A 51 17.71 1.17 -6.29
CA LYS A 51 18.79 2.14 -6.12
C LYS A 51 18.63 2.95 -4.83
N SER A 52 17.41 3.38 -4.51
CA SER A 52 17.11 4.11 -3.28
C SER A 52 17.45 3.27 -2.03
N VAL A 53 17.00 2.01 -1.99
CA VAL A 53 17.32 1.09 -0.89
C VAL A 53 18.83 0.80 -0.81
N ALA A 54 19.48 0.57 -1.96
CA ALA A 54 20.93 0.36 -1.98
C ALA A 54 21.70 1.56 -1.40
N ASN A 55 21.29 2.79 -1.74
CA ASN A 55 21.87 4.01 -1.18
C ASN A 55 21.65 4.11 0.33
N GLN A 56 20.47 3.75 0.84
CA GLN A 56 20.20 3.71 2.28
C GLN A 56 21.09 2.70 3.01
N ILE A 57 21.30 1.51 2.43
CA ILE A 57 22.19 0.49 3.00
C ILE A 57 23.62 1.01 3.07
N VAL A 58 24.13 1.60 1.99
CA VAL A 58 25.49 2.17 1.95
C VAL A 58 25.64 3.28 2.99
N ALA A 59 24.69 4.22 3.04
CA ALA A 59 24.68 5.30 4.03
C ALA A 59 24.66 4.76 5.47
N THR A 60 23.79 3.79 5.74
CA THR A 60 23.70 3.13 7.06
C THR A 60 25.02 2.47 7.44
N ASN A 61 25.64 1.71 6.53
CA ASN A 61 26.92 1.05 6.78
C ASN A 61 28.04 2.05 7.06
N GLN A 62 28.08 3.17 6.33
CA GLN A 62 29.03 4.25 6.59
C GLN A 62 28.80 4.84 7.99
N SER A 63 27.57 5.18 8.35
CA SER A 63 27.25 5.68 9.69
C SER A 63 27.62 4.68 10.78
N LEU A 64 27.30 3.40 10.61
CA LEU A 64 27.67 2.35 11.58
C LEU A 64 29.19 2.21 11.70
N SER A 65 29.97 2.39 10.62
CA SER A 65 31.43 2.29 10.67
C SER A 65 32.09 3.39 11.49
N LEU A 66 31.41 4.52 11.69
CA LEU A 66 31.88 5.64 12.51
C LEU A 66 31.63 5.42 14.02
N LEU A 67 30.80 4.42 14.38
CA LEU A 67 30.43 4.10 15.75
C LEU A 67 31.34 3.04 16.36
N ASN A 68 31.53 3.10 17.68
CA ASN A 68 32.22 2.05 18.41
C ASN A 68 31.36 0.77 18.53
N VAL A 69 31.92 -0.34 19.02
CA VAL A 69 31.20 -1.63 19.10
C VAL A 69 29.95 -1.55 19.97
N SER A 70 30.00 -0.81 21.09
CA SER A 70 28.86 -0.65 22.00
C SER A 70 27.74 0.15 21.35
N GLU A 71 28.07 1.28 20.73
CA GLU A 71 27.12 2.16 20.04
C GLU A 71 26.43 1.45 18.86
N ARG A 72 27.16 0.59 18.12
CA ARG A 72 26.56 -0.23 17.07
C ARG A 72 25.54 -1.22 17.63
N LEU A 73 25.84 -1.86 18.77
CA LEU A 73 24.91 -2.78 19.42
C LEU A 73 23.64 -2.05 19.88
N GLU A 74 23.78 -0.87 20.47
CA GLU A 74 22.65 -0.03 20.89
C GLU A 74 21.80 0.43 19.70
N ALA A 75 22.41 0.81 18.58
CA ALA A 75 21.69 1.17 17.36
C ALA A 75 20.84 0.00 16.82
N HIS A 76 21.40 -1.22 16.82
CA HIS A 76 20.66 -2.42 16.40
C HIS A 76 19.55 -2.81 17.39
N ASP A 77 19.80 -2.69 18.70
CA ASP A 77 18.77 -2.93 19.73
C ASP A 77 17.62 -1.92 19.59
N MET A 78 17.93 -0.64 19.43
CA MET A 78 16.95 0.42 19.21
C MET A 78 16.10 0.14 17.96
N ALA A 79 16.74 -0.20 16.83
CA ALA A 79 16.02 -0.57 15.60
C ALA A 79 15.11 -1.80 15.80
N SER A 80 15.48 -2.73 16.67
CA SER A 80 14.67 -3.90 17.01
C SER A 80 13.49 -3.53 17.91
N ARG A 81 13.70 -2.66 18.90
CA ARG A 81 12.62 -2.12 19.75
C ARG A 81 11.62 -1.32 18.94
N MET A 82 12.07 -0.49 18.00
CA MET A 82 11.19 0.27 17.11
C MET A 82 10.28 -0.66 16.30
N ARG A 83 10.83 -1.75 15.73
CA ARG A 83 10.01 -2.77 15.04
C ARG A 83 8.99 -3.42 15.97
N SER A 84 9.42 -3.82 17.17
CA SER A 84 8.51 -4.39 18.17
C SER A 84 7.39 -3.44 18.57
N ILE A 85 7.68 -2.14 18.71
CA ILE A 85 6.66 -1.11 18.98
C ILE A 85 5.69 -1.01 17.81
N SER A 86 6.18 -1.03 16.57
CA SER A 86 5.32 -1.05 15.38
C SER A 86 4.39 -2.27 15.36
N ASP A 87 4.91 -3.46 15.67
CA ASP A 87 4.11 -4.69 15.74
C ASP A 87 3.02 -4.61 16.81
N HIS A 88 3.35 -4.09 17.99
CA HIS A 88 2.37 -3.89 19.06
C HIS A 88 1.32 -2.82 18.71
N LEU A 89 1.71 -1.73 18.04
CA LEU A 89 0.76 -0.71 17.58
C LEU A 89 -0.19 -1.26 16.52
N MET A 90 0.30 -2.09 15.59
CA MET A 90 -0.57 -2.79 14.63
C MET A 90 -1.52 -3.76 15.34
N GLY A 91 -1.02 -4.56 16.29
CA GLY A 91 -1.89 -5.45 17.08
C GLY A 91 -2.94 -4.69 17.89
N ALA A 92 -2.57 -3.55 18.48
CA ALA A 92 -3.52 -2.67 19.18
C ALA A 92 -4.55 -2.07 18.22
N ALA A 93 -4.15 -1.71 17.00
CA ALA A 93 -5.06 -1.24 15.96
C ALA A 93 -6.04 -2.34 15.52
N ASP A 94 -5.59 -3.58 15.36
CA ASP A 94 -6.45 -4.71 15.01
C ASP A 94 -7.50 -4.96 16.10
N TYR A 95 -7.08 -4.98 17.37
CA TYR A 95 -8.01 -5.11 18.50
C TYR A 95 -8.97 -3.91 18.58
N GLY A 96 -8.46 -2.69 18.41
CA GLY A 96 -9.27 -1.47 18.41
C GLY A 96 -10.32 -1.45 17.30
N ALA A 97 -9.95 -1.86 16.09
CA ALA A 97 -10.86 -2.00 14.95
C ALA A 97 -11.92 -3.08 15.18
N ALA A 98 -11.54 -4.24 15.73
CA ALA A 98 -12.48 -5.30 16.08
C ALA A 98 -13.46 -4.86 17.17
N THR A 99 -12.97 -4.16 18.21
CA THR A 99 -13.80 -3.58 19.26
C THR A 99 -14.76 -2.54 18.69
N ALA A 100 -14.26 -1.63 17.84
CA ALA A 100 -15.08 -0.61 17.20
C ALA A 100 -16.18 -1.22 16.32
N HIS A 101 -15.84 -2.21 15.50
CA HIS A 101 -16.80 -2.93 14.68
C HIS A 101 -17.90 -3.57 15.54
N ARG A 102 -17.52 -4.25 16.63
CA ARG A 102 -18.48 -4.87 17.55
C ARG A 102 -19.38 -3.84 18.24
N LEU A 103 -18.80 -2.75 18.74
CA LEU A 103 -19.56 -1.68 19.40
C LEU A 103 -20.53 -0.98 18.44
N SER A 104 -20.10 -0.73 17.21
CA SER A 104 -20.97 -0.20 16.16
C SER A 104 -22.09 -1.16 15.78
N GLY A 105 -21.83 -2.47 15.76
CA GLY A 105 -22.87 -3.50 15.57
C GLY A 105 -23.92 -3.49 16.69
N ILE A 106 -23.47 -3.36 17.95
CA ILE A 106 -24.39 -3.24 19.10
C ILE A 106 -25.18 -1.93 19.02
N ALA A 107 -24.54 -0.81 18.68
CA ALA A 107 -25.21 0.47 18.49
C ALA A 107 -26.27 0.39 17.38
N HIS A 108 -25.98 -0.30 16.29
CA HIS A 108 -26.94 -0.51 15.20
C HIS A 108 -28.15 -1.34 15.65
N ALA A 109 -27.93 -2.39 16.45
CA ALA A 109 -29.03 -3.15 17.04
C ALA A 109 -29.89 -2.27 17.96
N LYS A 110 -29.29 -1.38 18.75
CA LYS A 110 -30.01 -0.42 19.60
C LYS A 110 -30.85 0.59 18.81
N ALA A 111 -30.48 0.90 17.58
CA ALA A 111 -31.30 1.78 16.73
C ALA A 111 -32.66 1.15 16.37
N GLN A 112 -32.79 -0.17 16.44
CA GLN A 112 -34.06 -0.88 16.21
C GLN A 112 -35.04 -0.76 17.38
N GLU A 113 -34.57 -0.28 18.55
CA GLU A 113 -35.40 -0.08 19.74
C GLU A 113 -36.03 1.33 19.78
N ILE A 114 -35.75 2.18 18.79
CA ILE A 114 -36.30 3.54 18.70
C ILE A 114 -37.68 3.48 18.03
N ASP A 115 -38.67 4.14 18.63
CA ASP A 115 -39.95 4.38 17.95
C ASP A 115 -39.84 5.59 17.02
N ASP A 116 -39.92 5.34 15.72
CA ASP A 116 -39.87 6.40 14.70
C ASP A 116 -41.09 7.35 14.77
N ALA A 117 -42.22 6.91 15.34
CA ALA A 117 -43.41 7.75 15.50
C ALA A 117 -43.30 8.69 16.72
N THR A 118 -42.64 8.23 17.79
CA THR A 118 -42.39 9.03 19.01
C THR A 118 -40.94 8.90 19.52
N PRO A 119 -39.94 9.44 18.79
CA PRO A 119 -38.52 9.18 19.05
C PRO A 119 -37.94 9.88 20.30
N ILE A 120 -38.77 10.63 21.02
CA ILE A 120 -38.39 11.40 22.22
C ILE A 120 -39.08 10.88 23.49
N ASP A 121 -39.76 9.75 23.41
CA ASP A 121 -40.24 9.05 24.60
C ASP A 121 -39.06 8.53 25.45
N ASP A 122 -39.34 8.16 26.69
CA ASP A 122 -38.29 7.80 27.64
C ASP A 122 -37.48 6.57 27.19
N GLU A 123 -38.11 5.63 26.47
CA GLU A 123 -37.47 4.42 25.94
C GLU A 123 -36.58 4.73 24.72
N SER A 124 -37.05 5.49 23.73
CA SER A 124 -36.23 5.89 22.57
C SER A 124 -35.09 6.79 23.00
N MET A 125 -35.30 7.68 23.98
CA MET A 125 -34.23 8.53 24.52
C MET A 125 -33.15 7.73 25.25
N ALA A 126 -33.52 6.63 25.92
CA ALA A 126 -32.55 5.72 26.54
C ALA A 126 -31.72 4.95 25.48
N ALA A 127 -32.36 4.50 24.40
CA ALA A 127 -31.69 3.87 23.26
C ALA A 127 -30.73 4.85 22.57
N LEU A 128 -31.18 6.08 22.27
CA LEU A 128 -30.36 7.14 21.66
C LEU A 128 -29.12 7.49 22.49
N LYS A 129 -29.26 7.61 23.82
CA LYS A 129 -28.11 7.84 24.72
C LYS A 129 -27.11 6.68 24.66
N SER A 130 -27.60 5.44 24.63
CA SER A 130 -26.76 4.25 24.53
C SER A 130 -26.00 4.19 23.20
N ILE A 131 -26.67 4.49 22.10
CA ILE A 131 -26.07 4.59 20.75
C ILE A 131 -24.97 5.65 20.73
N ALA A 132 -25.22 6.83 21.31
CA ALA A 132 -24.25 7.92 21.35
C ALA A 132 -22.98 7.52 22.12
N VAL A 133 -23.12 6.82 23.26
CA VAL A 133 -21.98 6.32 24.05
C VAL A 133 -21.22 5.24 23.28
N LEU A 134 -21.93 4.23 22.76
CA LEU A 134 -21.32 3.12 22.02
C LEU A 134 -20.57 3.60 20.78
N THR A 135 -21.16 4.52 20.03
CA THR A 135 -20.54 5.12 18.84
C THR A 135 -19.30 5.92 19.19
N ARG A 136 -19.34 6.70 20.29
CA ARG A 136 -18.15 7.44 20.76
C ARG A 136 -17.02 6.48 21.11
N ILE A 137 -17.29 5.45 21.92
CA ILE A 137 -16.27 4.48 22.33
C ILE A 137 -15.74 3.68 21.13
N ALA A 138 -16.59 3.38 20.15
CA ALA A 138 -16.17 2.74 18.90
C ALA A 138 -15.19 3.62 18.11
N ASN A 139 -15.49 4.92 18.00
CA ASN A 139 -14.61 5.87 17.33
C ASN A 139 -13.28 6.04 18.06
N ASP A 140 -13.30 6.11 19.39
CA ASP A 140 -12.09 6.21 20.22
C ASP A 140 -11.23 4.93 20.07
N SER A 141 -11.86 3.76 20.05
CA SER A 141 -11.19 2.47 19.84
C SER A 141 -10.54 2.37 18.46
N SER A 142 -11.08 3.09 17.46
CA SER A 142 -10.55 3.10 16.09
C SER A 142 -9.38 4.05 15.87
N GLN A 143 -9.07 4.96 16.81
CA GLN A 143 -8.10 6.04 16.59
C GLN A 143 -6.71 5.55 16.19
N ILE A 144 -6.21 4.50 16.87
CA ILE A 144 -4.88 3.95 16.57
C ILE A 144 -4.85 3.41 15.13
N GLY A 145 -5.86 2.64 14.72
CA GLY A 145 -5.95 2.11 13.36
C GLY A 145 -6.14 3.19 12.30
N LEU A 146 -6.98 4.19 12.55
CA LEU A 146 -7.20 5.32 11.63
C LEU A 146 -5.92 6.15 11.44
N ASN A 147 -5.17 6.42 12.51
CA ASN A 147 -3.91 7.14 12.44
C ASN A 147 -2.87 6.35 11.65
N LEU A 148 -2.78 5.02 11.84
CA LEU A 148 -1.89 4.18 11.03
C LEU A 148 -2.28 4.15 9.55
N LEU A 149 -3.58 4.07 9.23
CA LEU A 149 -4.06 4.15 7.84
C LEU A 149 -3.76 5.52 7.23
N ALA A 150 -3.92 6.60 8.00
CA ALA A 150 -3.60 7.96 7.56
C ALA A 150 -2.10 8.13 7.29
N SER A 151 -1.23 7.62 8.16
CA SER A 151 0.23 7.64 7.98
C SER A 151 0.68 6.85 6.75
N ASN A 152 -0.09 5.85 6.31
CA ASN A 152 0.22 5.02 5.14
C ASN A 152 -0.64 5.38 3.91
N LYS A 153 -1.41 6.47 3.95
CA LYS A 153 -2.42 6.80 2.95
C LYS A 153 -1.85 6.92 1.54
N GLU A 154 -0.67 7.52 1.38
CA GLU A 154 -0.01 7.66 0.07
C GLU A 154 0.44 6.30 -0.49
N MET A 155 0.96 5.42 0.38
CA MET A 155 1.35 4.06 0.00
C MET A 155 0.14 3.21 -0.40
N ILE A 156 -0.97 3.32 0.34
CA ILE A 156 -2.22 2.61 0.07
C ILE A 156 -2.88 3.14 -1.22
N ALA A 157 -2.88 4.46 -1.44
CA ALA A 157 -3.41 5.06 -2.65
C ALA A 157 -2.62 4.62 -3.90
N GLU A 158 -1.30 4.52 -3.80
CA GLU A 158 -0.46 4.02 -4.89
C GLU A 158 -0.67 2.53 -5.15
N ALA A 159 -0.89 1.72 -4.10
CA ALA A 159 -1.21 0.30 -4.23
C ALA A 159 -2.58 0.03 -4.87
N ASN A 160 -3.55 0.94 -4.65
CA ASN A 160 -4.92 0.83 -5.15
C ASN A 160 -5.15 1.50 -6.52
N LYS A 161 -4.13 2.10 -7.14
CA LYS A 161 -4.28 2.63 -8.51
C LYS A 161 -4.63 1.49 -9.46
N PRO A 162 -5.75 1.57 -10.21
CA PRO A 162 -6.07 0.57 -11.20
C PRO A 162 -4.93 0.55 -12.22
N LYS A 163 -4.30 -0.61 -12.40
CA LYS A 163 -3.34 -0.81 -13.49
C LYS A 163 -4.10 -0.54 -14.78
N ALA A 164 -3.82 0.60 -15.42
CA ALA A 164 -4.48 1.02 -16.64
C ALA A 164 -4.41 -0.14 -17.63
N LYS A 165 -5.58 -0.66 -18.02
CA LYS A 165 -5.70 -1.60 -19.11
C LYS A 165 -5.30 -0.79 -20.35
N GLU A 166 -4.09 -0.98 -20.85
CA GLU A 166 -3.63 -0.37 -22.10
C GLU A 166 -4.59 -0.82 -23.20
N ILE A 167 -5.54 0.05 -23.56
CA ILE A 167 -6.40 -0.13 -24.71
C ILE A 167 -5.49 0.21 -25.89
N SER A 168 -5.00 -0.80 -26.61
CA SER A 168 -4.16 -0.57 -27.78
C SER A 168 -4.99 0.11 -28.86
N ALA A 169 -4.69 1.38 -29.12
CA ALA A 169 -5.16 2.10 -30.28
C ALA A 169 -4.59 1.45 -31.55
N PHE A 170 -5.28 0.43 -32.08
CA PHE A 170 -5.00 -0.12 -33.40
C PHE A 170 -6.23 -0.83 -33.99
N GLU A 171 -7.40 -0.20 -33.93
CA GLU A 171 -8.56 -0.59 -34.74
C GLU A 171 -9.29 0.69 -35.19
N VAL A 172 -8.66 1.44 -36.10
CA VAL A 172 -9.38 2.21 -37.11
C VAL A 172 -8.68 1.91 -38.42
N ILE A 173 -9.03 0.78 -39.04
CA ILE A 173 -8.77 0.58 -40.47
C ILE A 173 -10.10 0.92 -41.15
N GLU A 174 -10.08 2.02 -41.91
CA GLU A 174 -11.15 2.41 -42.82
C GLU A 174 -11.52 1.24 -43.73
N TYR A 175 -12.80 0.91 -43.77
CA TYR A 175 -13.36 -0.01 -44.75
C TYR A 175 -13.84 0.82 -45.94
N GLU A 176 -13.05 0.89 -47.02
CA GLU A 176 -13.53 1.28 -48.34
C GLU A 176 -14.36 0.11 -48.91
N PRO A 177 -15.65 0.29 -49.24
CA PRO A 177 -16.40 -0.74 -49.93
C PRO A 177 -16.18 -0.61 -51.44
N ASP A 178 -15.53 -1.61 -52.04
CA ASP A 178 -15.63 -1.87 -53.48
C ASP A 178 -17.07 -2.31 -53.82
N ALA A 179 -17.82 -1.44 -54.50
CA ALA A 179 -18.92 -1.77 -55.41
C ALA A 179 -19.29 -0.57 -56.30
#